data_AF-A0A346AXZ2-F1
#
_entry.id   AF-A0A346AXZ2-F1
#
_cell.length_a   1.000
_cell.length_b   1.000
_cell.length_c   1.000
_cell.angle_alpha   90.00
_cell.angle_beta   90.00
_cell.angle_gamma   90.00
#
_symmetry.space_group_name_H-M   'P 1'
#
loop_
_entity.id
_entity.type
_entity.pdbx_description
1 polymer ?
#
loop_
_entity_poly.entity_id
_entity_poly.type
_entity_poly.pdbx_seq_one_letter_code
_entity_poly.pdbx_strand_id
1 'polypeptide(L)'
;MSLLVEHLRNQYVAYKSWNRAVVLKRLRERYPVLVKKAPEGLVPLLKKQPVSADNFVQSVPLDLRDREHFAEYMAKVKHIDPILQVLRENTMGKEYIKYIENYRERVSKVLDKIKEFDEETTENVVDTILGLIRKYLVNFIIGAYRGMRGSEEESRAFYGRLHRAIEAYLEQIYVKAHPVREGRSIREMEVVNDDRKVELIEIFKILKKETQEEQWFNIIDEIELQPHFVTYIDGDDECELAFLEGQCVVWGANCQAKCNFLE
;
A
#
# COMPACT_ATOMS: atom_id res chain seq x y z
N MET A 1 -13.48 -5.02 36.34
CA MET A 1 -14.33 -5.05 35.14
C MET A 1 -13.69 -4.13 34.14
N SER A 2 -12.98 -4.73 33.19
CA SER A 2 -11.77 -4.17 32.59
C SER A 2 -12.03 -3.46 31.27
N LEU A 3 -11.07 -2.61 30.90
CA LEU A 3 -10.80 -1.98 29.60
C LEU A 3 -11.13 -2.85 28.37
N LEU A 4 -11.21 -4.17 28.51
CA LEU A 4 -11.66 -5.09 27.46
C LEU A 4 -13.14 -4.89 27.09
N VAL A 5 -14.02 -4.63 28.08
CA VAL A 5 -15.44 -4.36 27.82
C VAL A 5 -15.62 -3.01 27.15
N GLU A 6 -14.81 -2.02 27.52
CA GLU A 6 -14.80 -0.68 26.91
C GLU A 6 -14.20 -0.69 25.50
N HIS A 7 -13.12 -1.44 25.28
CA HIS A 7 -12.50 -1.64 23.96
C HIS A 7 -13.43 -2.42 23.02
N LEU A 8 -14.11 -3.46 23.52
CA LEU A 8 -15.11 -4.20 22.74
C LEU A 8 -16.36 -3.36 22.46
N ARG A 9 -16.77 -2.49 23.38
CA ARG A 9 -17.90 -1.55 23.16
C ARG A 9 -17.54 -0.48 22.14
N ASN A 10 -16.31 0.03 22.14
CA ASN A 10 -15.82 1.01 21.17
C ASN A 10 -15.61 0.39 19.79
N GLN A 11 -15.14 -0.87 19.70
CA GLN A 11 -15.17 -1.61 18.44
C GLN A 11 -16.61 -1.87 17.97
N TYR A 12 -17.55 -2.17 18.88
CA TYR A 12 -18.96 -2.42 18.51
C TYR A 12 -19.68 -1.17 17.98
N VAL A 13 -19.26 0.04 18.38
CA VAL A 13 -19.79 1.31 17.84
C VAL A 13 -19.26 1.58 16.42
N ALA A 14 -18.04 1.12 16.10
CA ALA A 14 -17.43 1.25 14.77
C ALA A 14 -17.98 0.27 13.70
N TYR A 15 -18.68 -0.80 14.10
CA TYR A 15 -19.20 -1.83 13.18
C TYR A 15 -20.71 -1.74 12.94
N LYS A 16 -21.26 -0.53 12.81
CA LYS A 16 -22.71 -0.32 12.60
C LYS A 16 -23.24 -0.77 11.23
N SER A 17 -22.40 -1.19 10.28
CA SER A 17 -22.84 -1.56 8.92
C SER A 17 -22.66 -3.04 8.56
N TRP A 18 -22.12 -3.91 9.44
CA TRP A 18 -21.87 -5.32 9.09
C TRP A 18 -22.61 -6.32 9.99
N ASN A 19 -23.29 -7.28 9.36
CA ASN A 19 -24.08 -8.32 10.02
C ASN A 19 -23.19 -9.15 10.99
N ARG A 20 -23.43 -8.99 12.30
CA ARG A 20 -22.66 -9.54 13.43
C ARG A 20 -22.27 -11.02 13.29
N ALA A 21 -23.11 -11.82 12.63
CA ALA A 21 -22.86 -13.24 12.40
C ALA A 21 -21.70 -13.51 11.43
N VAL A 22 -21.49 -12.63 10.44
CA VAL A 22 -20.47 -12.79 9.39
C VAL A 22 -19.07 -12.50 9.92
N VAL A 23 -18.94 -11.45 10.73
CA VAL A 23 -17.66 -11.04 11.34
C VAL A 23 -17.17 -12.08 12.34
N LEU A 24 -18.06 -12.57 13.21
CA LEU A 24 -17.71 -13.60 14.19
C LEU A 24 -17.37 -14.96 13.54
N LYS A 25 -18.00 -15.29 12.41
CA LYS A 25 -17.67 -16.50 11.63
C LYS A 25 -16.26 -16.40 11.02
N ARG A 26 -15.93 -15.27 10.37
CA ARG A 26 -14.60 -15.03 9.78
C ARG A 26 -13.47 -15.00 10.83
N LEU A 27 -13.73 -14.44 12.01
CA LEU A 27 -12.75 -14.41 13.10
C LEU A 27 -12.49 -15.81 13.69
N ARG A 28 -13.54 -16.64 13.84
CA ARG A 28 -13.39 -18.03 14.31
C ARG A 28 -12.72 -18.95 13.29
N GLU A 29 -12.97 -18.74 12.00
CA GLU A 29 -12.33 -19.49 10.90
C GLU A 29 -10.84 -19.13 10.75
N ARG A 30 -10.47 -17.88 11.03
CA ARG A 30 -9.09 -17.39 10.80
C ARG A 30 -8.17 -17.53 12.01
N TYR A 31 -8.72 -17.66 13.24
CA TYR A 31 -7.95 -17.79 14.48
C TYR A 31 -8.52 -18.85 15.44
N PRO A 32 -8.42 -20.15 15.13
CA PRO A 32 -9.00 -21.22 15.95
C PRO A 32 -8.36 -21.40 17.34
N VAL A 33 -7.19 -20.78 17.61
CA VAL A 33 -6.37 -21.04 18.80
C VAL A 33 -6.50 -19.96 19.91
N LEU A 34 -7.24 -18.87 19.68
CA LEU A 34 -7.34 -17.76 20.66
C LEU A 34 -8.37 -17.97 21.78
N VAL A 35 -8.46 -19.20 22.32
CA VAL A 35 -9.10 -19.45 23.62
C VAL A 35 -8.21 -20.39 24.43
N LYS A 36 -7.05 -19.89 24.89
CA LYS A 36 -6.36 -20.38 26.11
C LYS A 36 -5.19 -19.45 26.48
N LYS A 37 -5.40 -18.73 27.60
CA LYS A 37 -4.50 -18.02 28.53
C LYS A 37 -3.09 -17.61 28.06
N ALA A 38 -2.80 -16.31 28.16
CA ALA A 38 -1.44 -15.74 28.17
C ALA A 38 -0.80 -15.87 29.58
N PRO A 39 0.52 -16.15 29.69
CA PRO A 39 1.26 -15.97 30.93
C PRO A 39 1.84 -14.54 31.02
N GLU A 40 1.75 -13.98 32.23
CA GLU A 40 2.24 -12.65 32.59
C GLU A 40 3.77 -12.66 32.82
N GLY A 41 4.42 -11.58 32.39
CA GLY A 41 5.71 -11.14 32.93
C GLY A 41 6.94 -11.44 32.06
N LEU A 42 7.37 -10.43 31.30
CA LEU A 42 8.78 -10.00 31.13
C LEU A 42 8.84 -8.92 30.03
N VAL A 43 8.83 -7.65 30.43
CA VAL A 43 9.27 -6.55 29.56
C VAL A 43 10.16 -5.62 30.38
N PRO A 44 11.47 -5.57 30.11
CA PRO A 44 12.27 -4.40 30.44
C PRO A 44 12.48 -3.56 29.17
N LEU A 45 11.80 -2.40 29.16
CA LEU A 45 12.37 -1.11 28.77
C LEU A 45 13.08 -1.02 27.40
N LEU A 46 12.32 -1.16 26.30
CA LEU A 46 12.55 -0.25 25.18
C LEU A 46 11.83 1.05 25.53
N LYS A 47 12.61 2.12 25.71
CA LYS A 47 12.10 3.49 25.90
C LYS A 47 11.02 3.72 24.84
N LYS A 48 9.77 3.87 25.28
CA LYS A 48 8.70 4.42 24.46
C LYS A 48 9.15 5.81 24.03
N GLN A 49 9.80 5.91 22.87
CA GLN A 49 9.74 7.15 22.13
C GLN A 49 8.26 7.39 21.87
N PRO A 50 7.73 8.58 22.13
CA PRO A 50 6.37 8.90 21.72
C PRO A 50 6.27 8.57 20.23
N VAL A 51 5.25 7.78 19.88
CA VAL A 51 4.85 7.56 18.49
C VAL A 51 4.46 8.95 18.00
N SER A 52 5.40 9.65 17.36
CA SER A 52 5.03 10.85 16.65
C SER A 52 4.06 10.39 15.56
N ALA A 53 2.92 11.07 15.47
CA ALA A 53 1.98 10.96 14.36
C ALA A 53 2.61 11.56 13.08
N ASP A 54 3.87 11.27 12.84
CA ASP A 54 4.59 11.68 11.67
C ASP A 54 4.15 10.75 10.54
N ASN A 55 3.64 11.36 9.47
CA ASN A 55 3.78 10.93 8.07
C ASN A 55 2.49 10.71 7.28
N PHE A 56 1.34 11.30 7.61
CA PHE A 56 0.36 11.50 6.53
C PHE A 56 0.82 12.67 5.66
N VAL A 57 1.09 12.40 4.37
CA VAL A 57 1.33 13.47 3.41
C VAL A 57 -0.03 14.12 3.17
N GLN A 58 -0.33 15.22 3.88
CA GLN A 58 -1.50 16.04 3.55
C GLN A 58 -1.44 16.37 2.05
N SER A 59 -2.38 15.81 1.31
CA SER A 59 -2.54 16.04 -0.12
C SER A 59 -3.88 16.72 -0.32
N VAL A 60 -3.90 17.74 -1.18
CA VAL A 60 -5.16 18.29 -1.68
C VAL A 60 -5.96 17.11 -2.27
N PRO A 61 -7.20 16.86 -1.80
CA PRO A 61 -8.00 15.77 -2.32
C PRO A 61 -8.28 16.01 -3.80
N LEU A 62 -8.22 14.93 -4.56
CA LEU A 62 -8.62 14.93 -5.96
C LEU A 62 -10.13 15.10 -6.05
N ASP A 63 -10.59 16.08 -6.83
CA ASP A 63 -12.00 16.29 -7.15
C ASP A 63 -12.12 16.41 -8.67
N LEU A 64 -12.91 15.53 -9.29
CA LEU A 64 -13.08 15.42 -10.73
C LEU A 64 -14.52 15.67 -11.19
N ARG A 65 -15.34 16.25 -10.32
CA ARG A 65 -16.77 16.46 -10.60
C ARG A 65 -17.02 17.59 -11.60
N ASP A 66 -16.03 18.44 -11.83
CA ASP A 66 -16.05 19.37 -12.94
C ASP A 66 -15.22 18.88 -14.14
N ARG A 67 -15.68 19.29 -15.32
CA ARG A 67 -15.14 18.84 -16.59
C ARG A 67 -13.71 19.32 -16.86
N GLU A 68 -13.33 20.47 -16.32
CA GLU A 68 -12.01 21.07 -16.55
C GLU A 68 -10.94 20.31 -15.77
N HIS A 69 -11.11 20.15 -14.45
CA HIS A 69 -10.19 19.37 -13.61
C HIS A 69 -10.15 17.91 -14.06
N PHE A 70 -11.26 17.32 -14.49
CA PHE A 70 -11.24 15.99 -15.12
C PHE A 70 -10.35 15.98 -16.37
N ALA A 71 -10.56 16.90 -17.32
CA ALA A 71 -9.77 16.94 -18.54
C ALA A 71 -8.27 17.13 -18.25
N GLU A 72 -7.93 17.99 -17.30
CA GLU A 72 -6.56 18.21 -16.84
C GLU A 72 -5.94 16.96 -16.19
N TYR A 73 -6.65 16.34 -15.25
CA TYR A 73 -6.22 15.11 -14.61
C TYR A 73 -5.99 14.02 -15.66
N MET A 74 -6.88 13.89 -16.64
CA MET A 74 -6.74 12.90 -17.70
C MET A 74 -5.61 13.17 -18.67
N ALA A 75 -5.28 14.43 -18.93
CA ALA A 75 -4.06 14.77 -19.64
C ALA A 75 -2.81 14.28 -18.86
N LYS A 76 -2.79 14.47 -17.53
CA LYS A 76 -1.72 13.97 -16.65
C LYS A 76 -1.62 12.44 -16.69
N VAL A 77 -2.73 11.72 -16.54
CA VAL A 77 -2.75 10.25 -16.59
C VAL A 77 -2.25 9.71 -17.93
N LYS A 78 -2.55 10.37 -19.06
CA LYS A 78 -2.04 9.97 -20.39
C LYS A 78 -0.56 10.28 -20.59
N HIS A 79 0.03 11.17 -19.81
CA HIS A 79 1.40 11.65 -19.98
C HIS A 79 2.44 10.67 -19.41
N ILE A 80 2.54 9.50 -20.06
CA ILE A 80 3.48 8.44 -19.69
C ILE A 80 4.81 8.50 -20.46
N ASP A 81 4.97 9.50 -21.34
CA ASP A 81 6.13 9.65 -22.21
C ASP A 81 7.47 9.71 -21.44
N PRO A 82 7.56 10.29 -20.23
CA PRO A 82 8.79 10.24 -19.43
C PRO A 82 9.24 8.80 -19.08
N ILE A 83 8.31 7.89 -18.78
CA ILE A 83 8.63 6.48 -18.51
C ILE A 83 9.12 5.82 -19.80
N LEU A 84 8.42 6.04 -20.91
CA LEU A 84 8.78 5.48 -22.22
C LEU A 84 10.16 5.96 -22.68
N GLN A 85 10.51 7.22 -22.41
CA GLN A 85 11.82 7.76 -22.73
C GLN A 85 12.93 6.98 -22.02
N VAL A 86 12.81 6.77 -20.70
CA VAL A 86 13.80 5.98 -19.93
C VAL A 86 13.94 4.56 -20.49
N LEU A 87 12.83 3.94 -20.90
CA LEU A 87 12.85 2.60 -21.50
C LEU A 87 13.52 2.57 -22.88
N ARG A 88 13.38 3.62 -23.70
CA ARG A 88 13.99 3.70 -25.04
C ARG A 88 15.50 3.92 -25.01
N GLU A 89 15.99 4.62 -23.99
CA GLU A 89 17.40 4.96 -23.81
C GLU A 89 18.27 3.76 -23.41
N ASN A 90 17.68 2.62 -23.04
CA ASN A 90 18.42 1.42 -22.61
C ASN A 90 17.93 0.16 -23.33
N THR A 91 18.85 -0.73 -23.72
CA THR A 91 18.52 -2.00 -24.41
C THR A 91 17.61 -2.90 -23.58
N MET A 92 17.80 -2.95 -22.25
CA MET A 92 16.95 -3.71 -21.32
C MET A 92 15.52 -3.16 -21.27
N GLY A 93 15.37 -1.84 -21.46
CA GLY A 93 14.07 -1.17 -21.41
C GLY A 93 13.17 -1.46 -22.62
N LYS A 94 13.77 -1.77 -23.78
CA LYS A 94 13.05 -1.93 -25.05
C LYS A 94 11.98 -3.01 -25.02
N GLU A 95 12.23 -4.11 -24.32
CA GLU A 95 11.29 -5.24 -24.21
C GLU A 95 10.01 -4.87 -23.46
N TYR A 96 10.07 -3.82 -22.62
CA TYR A 96 8.95 -3.38 -21.78
C TYR A 96 8.12 -2.25 -22.40
N ILE A 97 8.59 -1.62 -23.48
CA ILE A 97 7.91 -0.48 -24.13
C ILE A 97 6.47 -0.85 -24.49
N LYS A 98 6.28 -1.98 -25.18
CA LYS A 98 4.94 -2.45 -25.60
C LYS A 98 3.99 -2.62 -24.41
N TYR A 99 4.52 -3.04 -23.26
CA TYR A 99 3.72 -3.24 -22.07
C TYR A 99 3.24 -1.92 -21.47
N ILE A 100 4.09 -0.90 -21.43
CA ILE A 100 3.73 0.45 -20.97
C ILE A 100 2.84 1.17 -22.00
N GLU A 101 3.04 0.94 -23.30
CA GLU A 101 2.13 1.43 -24.33
C GLU A 101 0.72 0.84 -24.18
N ASN A 102 0.60 -0.45 -23.84
CA ASN A 102 -0.70 -1.06 -23.53
C ASN A 102 -1.38 -0.37 -22.34
N TYR A 103 -0.64 0.08 -21.32
CA TYR A 103 -1.21 0.85 -20.21
C TYR A 103 -1.83 2.16 -20.73
N ARG A 104 -1.12 2.93 -21.56
CA ARG A 104 -1.63 4.17 -22.19
C ARG A 104 -2.90 3.93 -23.01
N GLU A 105 -2.94 2.85 -23.79
CA GLU A 105 -4.12 2.48 -24.56
C GLU A 105 -5.31 2.14 -23.66
N ARG A 106 -5.08 1.41 -22.57
CA ARG A 106 -6.13 1.02 -21.62
C ARG A 106 -6.66 2.22 -20.86
N VAL A 107 -5.80 3.13 -20.42
CA VAL A 107 -6.19 4.43 -19.88
C VAL A 107 -7.11 5.13 -20.88
N SER A 108 -6.67 5.31 -22.14
CA SER A 108 -7.48 6.02 -23.15
C SER A 108 -8.87 5.40 -23.35
N LYS A 109 -8.98 4.07 -23.37
CA LYS A 109 -10.27 3.37 -23.49
C LYS A 109 -11.21 3.55 -22.30
N VAL A 110 -10.67 3.74 -21.10
CA VAL A 110 -11.49 4.04 -19.91
C VAL A 110 -12.11 5.43 -20.07
N LEU A 111 -11.35 6.38 -20.60
CA LEU A 111 -11.78 7.77 -20.74
C LEU A 111 -12.90 7.94 -21.75
N ASP A 112 -12.84 7.21 -22.85
CA ASP A 112 -13.88 7.27 -23.89
C ASP A 112 -15.26 6.76 -23.38
N LYS A 113 -15.29 6.08 -22.23
CA LYS A 113 -16.53 5.56 -21.61
C LYS A 113 -17.17 6.52 -20.63
N ILE A 114 -16.44 7.49 -20.09
CA ILE A 114 -16.98 8.46 -19.13
C ILE A 114 -17.63 9.58 -19.93
N LYS A 115 -18.96 9.61 -19.92
CA LYS A 115 -19.78 10.56 -20.71
C LYS A 115 -20.55 11.57 -19.85
N GLU A 116 -20.83 11.20 -18.61
CA GLU A 116 -21.55 12.01 -17.64
C GLU A 116 -20.66 12.20 -16.42
N PHE A 117 -20.77 13.39 -15.81
CA PHE A 117 -20.05 13.78 -14.61
C PHE A 117 -21.08 13.88 -13.50
N ASP A 118 -20.98 12.97 -12.55
CA ASP A 118 -21.83 12.85 -11.39
C ASP A 118 -20.99 12.78 -10.11
N GLU A 119 -21.68 12.65 -8.99
CA GLU A 119 -21.11 12.58 -7.65
C GLU A 119 -20.11 11.40 -7.53
N GLU A 120 -20.37 10.26 -8.19
CA GLU A 120 -19.52 9.07 -8.14
C GLU A 120 -18.33 9.10 -9.11
N THR A 121 -18.21 10.14 -9.94
CA THR A 121 -17.21 10.17 -11.02
C THR A 121 -15.78 10.11 -10.50
N THR A 122 -15.48 10.82 -9.41
CA THR A 122 -14.13 10.83 -8.82
C THR A 122 -13.74 9.44 -8.32
N GLU A 123 -14.60 8.77 -7.53
CA GLU A 123 -14.36 7.43 -6.97
C GLU A 123 -14.11 6.41 -8.09
N ASN A 124 -15.03 6.34 -9.06
CA ASN A 124 -14.96 5.41 -10.18
C ASN A 124 -13.66 5.57 -10.99
N VAL A 125 -13.23 6.82 -11.18
CA VAL A 125 -11.97 7.13 -11.85
C VAL A 125 -10.77 6.67 -11.02
N VAL A 126 -10.71 7.03 -9.74
CA VAL A 126 -9.61 6.67 -8.85
C VAL A 126 -9.43 5.15 -8.81
N ASP A 127 -10.51 4.40 -8.58
CA ASP A 127 -10.49 2.94 -8.54
C ASP A 127 -10.01 2.32 -9.86
N THR A 128 -10.49 2.87 -10.98
CA THR A 128 -10.09 2.37 -12.31
C THR A 128 -8.61 2.62 -12.58
N ILE A 129 -8.12 3.84 -12.28
CA ILE A 129 -6.71 4.20 -12.50
C ILE A 129 -5.79 3.41 -11.57
N LEU A 130 -6.12 3.27 -10.28
CA LEU A 130 -5.36 2.44 -9.34
C LEU A 130 -5.36 0.97 -9.78
N GLY A 131 -6.47 0.46 -10.30
CA GLY A 131 -6.55 -0.89 -10.88
C GLY A 131 -5.59 -1.07 -12.07
N LEU A 132 -5.47 -0.07 -12.95
CA LEU A 132 -4.52 -0.09 -14.05
C LEU A 132 -3.06 0.01 -13.55
N ILE A 133 -2.77 0.89 -12.59
CA ILE A 133 -1.43 1.02 -11.99
C ILE A 133 -1.02 -0.30 -11.34
N ARG A 134 -1.91 -0.92 -10.57
CA ARG A 134 -1.67 -2.23 -9.93
C ARG A 134 -1.33 -3.30 -10.96
N LYS A 135 -2.04 -3.31 -12.08
CA LYS A 135 -1.84 -4.29 -13.14
C LYS A 135 -0.56 -4.06 -13.93
N TYR A 136 -0.22 -2.80 -14.22
CA TYR A 136 0.80 -2.45 -15.21
C TYR A 136 2.08 -1.80 -14.66
N LEU A 137 2.06 -1.14 -13.51
CA LEU A 137 3.22 -0.38 -13.03
C LEU A 137 3.82 -0.96 -11.75
N VAL A 138 3.03 -1.55 -10.86
CA VAL A 138 3.51 -2.09 -9.57
C VAL A 138 4.67 -3.09 -9.75
N ASN A 139 4.55 -4.03 -10.67
CA ASN A 139 5.61 -5.00 -10.93
C ASN A 139 6.90 -4.35 -11.48
N PHE A 140 6.79 -3.21 -12.16
CA PHE A 140 7.95 -2.47 -12.66
C PHE A 140 8.68 -1.75 -11.53
N ILE A 141 7.95 -1.18 -10.58
CA ILE A 141 8.55 -0.52 -9.41
C ILE A 141 9.32 -1.56 -8.59
N ILE A 142 8.67 -2.70 -8.28
CA ILE A 142 9.31 -3.82 -7.56
C ILE A 142 10.50 -4.38 -8.36
N GLY A 143 10.34 -4.57 -9.67
CA GLY A 143 11.41 -5.06 -10.55
C GLY A 143 12.60 -4.10 -10.59
N ALA A 144 12.34 -2.80 -10.69
CA ALA A 144 13.37 -1.76 -10.65
C ALA A 144 14.09 -1.74 -9.29
N TYR A 145 13.34 -1.85 -8.19
CA TYR A 145 13.94 -1.98 -6.86
C TYR A 145 14.90 -3.17 -6.76
N ARG A 146 14.45 -4.36 -7.18
CA ARG A 146 15.27 -5.59 -7.16
C ARG A 146 16.50 -5.47 -8.07
N GLY A 147 16.32 -4.88 -9.25
CA GLY A 147 17.41 -4.61 -10.19
C GLY A 147 18.45 -3.63 -9.64
N MET A 148 18.03 -2.60 -8.89
CA MET A 148 18.97 -1.70 -8.22
C MET A 148 19.84 -2.43 -7.18
N ARG A 149 19.24 -3.34 -6.41
CA ARG A 149 19.91 -4.06 -5.32
C ARG A 149 20.86 -5.16 -5.83
N GLY A 150 20.49 -5.84 -6.91
CA GLY A 150 21.17 -7.05 -7.38
C GLY A 150 22.07 -6.91 -8.61
N SER A 151 22.13 -5.75 -9.26
CA SER A 151 22.83 -5.60 -10.55
C SER A 151 24.14 -4.82 -10.48
N GLU A 152 24.93 -4.98 -11.54
CA GLU A 152 26.12 -4.18 -11.85
C GLU A 152 25.75 -2.69 -12.06
N GLU A 153 26.77 -1.82 -12.06
CA GLU A 153 26.59 -0.36 -11.96
C GLU A 153 25.71 0.24 -13.06
N GLU A 154 25.88 -0.19 -14.32
CA GLU A 154 25.10 0.31 -15.45
C GLU A 154 23.60 -0.06 -15.33
N SER A 155 23.31 -1.32 -15.00
CA SER A 155 21.95 -1.81 -14.75
C SER A 155 21.32 -1.10 -13.56
N ARG A 156 22.08 -0.91 -12.47
CA ARG A 156 21.60 -0.18 -11.29
C ARG A 156 21.22 1.26 -11.64
N ALA A 157 22.02 1.94 -12.47
CA ALA A 157 21.72 3.30 -12.92
C ALA A 157 20.43 3.35 -13.77
N PHE A 158 20.23 2.38 -14.66
CA PHE A 158 18.99 2.26 -15.44
C PHE A 158 17.77 2.06 -14.54
N TYR A 159 17.80 1.06 -13.65
CA TYR A 159 16.67 0.78 -12.75
C TYR A 159 16.37 1.95 -11.82
N GLY A 160 17.39 2.68 -11.35
CA GLY A 160 17.19 3.90 -10.57
C GLY A 160 16.51 5.02 -11.35
N ARG A 161 16.83 5.20 -12.65
CA ARG A 161 16.10 6.14 -13.51
C ARG A 161 14.67 5.70 -13.75
N LEU A 162 14.44 4.41 -13.99
CA LEU A 162 13.10 3.87 -14.22
C LEU A 162 12.20 4.02 -12.99
N HIS A 163 12.71 3.66 -11.80
CA HIS A 163 12.00 3.84 -10.54
C HIS A 163 11.58 5.30 -10.33
N ARG A 164 12.52 6.24 -10.49
CA ARG A 164 12.21 7.68 -10.35
C ARG A 164 11.20 8.18 -11.37
N ALA A 165 11.27 7.72 -12.62
CA ALA A 165 10.31 8.11 -13.64
C ALA A 165 8.89 7.62 -13.33
N ILE A 166 8.75 6.39 -12.80
CA ILE A 166 7.44 5.86 -12.40
C ILE A 166 6.91 6.60 -11.17
N GLU A 167 7.72 6.79 -10.13
CA GLU A 167 7.28 7.54 -8.92
C GLU A 167 6.89 8.98 -9.25
N ALA A 168 7.65 9.68 -10.10
CA ALA A 168 7.30 11.03 -10.54
C ALA A 168 5.99 11.07 -11.33
N TYR A 169 5.73 10.04 -12.15
CA TYR A 169 4.45 9.90 -12.85
C TYR A 169 3.30 9.65 -11.86
N LEU A 170 3.48 8.77 -10.88
CA LEU A 170 2.46 8.50 -9.84
C LEU A 170 2.13 9.78 -9.06
N GLU A 171 3.14 10.52 -8.63
CA GLU A 171 2.93 11.78 -7.92
C GLU A 171 2.20 12.83 -8.78
N GLN A 172 2.52 12.91 -10.08
CA GLN A 172 1.83 13.78 -11.04
C GLN A 172 0.33 13.50 -11.11
N ILE A 173 -0.08 12.25 -10.92
CA ILE A 173 -1.48 11.80 -10.94
C ILE A 173 -2.06 11.63 -9.53
N TYR A 174 -1.49 12.35 -8.54
CA TYR A 174 -1.95 12.42 -7.15
C TYR A 174 -1.81 11.09 -6.36
N VAL A 175 -1.06 10.12 -6.88
CA VAL A 175 -0.73 8.86 -6.22
C VAL A 175 0.58 9.01 -5.47
N LYS A 176 0.53 9.20 -4.14
CA LYS A 176 1.70 9.53 -3.33
C LYS A 176 2.18 8.35 -2.51
N ALA A 177 3.48 8.10 -2.52
CA ALA A 177 4.09 7.12 -1.63
C ALA A 177 4.00 7.60 -0.17
N HIS A 178 3.62 6.69 0.73
CA HIS A 178 3.74 6.90 2.17
C HIS A 178 5.06 6.28 2.65
N PRO A 179 6.00 7.10 3.14
CA PRO A 179 7.35 6.63 3.45
C PRO A 179 7.37 5.79 4.74
N VAL A 180 7.52 4.48 4.59
CA VAL A 180 7.80 3.55 5.67
C VAL A 180 9.30 3.24 5.70
N ARG A 181 9.85 3.04 6.89
CA ARG A 181 11.28 2.78 7.10
C ARG A 181 11.52 1.35 7.60
N GLU A 182 12.62 0.77 7.13
CA GLU A 182 13.16 -0.50 7.65
C GLU A 182 13.51 -0.39 9.14
N GLY A 183 13.60 -1.53 9.83
CA GLY A 183 13.88 -1.60 11.27
C GLY A 183 12.68 -1.25 12.17
N ARG A 184 11.50 -0.99 11.59
CA ARG A 184 10.26 -0.74 12.32
C ARG A 184 9.41 -2.00 12.44
N SER A 185 8.62 -2.09 13.51
CA SER A 185 7.61 -3.15 13.67
C SER A 185 6.41 -2.90 12.75
N ILE A 186 6.04 -3.88 11.94
CA ILE A 186 4.85 -3.82 11.07
C ILE A 186 3.53 -3.75 11.86
N ARG A 187 3.56 -4.03 13.18
CA ARG A 187 2.37 -4.09 14.06
C ARG A 187 2.16 -2.85 14.93
N GLU A 188 3.13 -1.92 14.95
CA GLU A 188 3.11 -0.78 15.87
C GLU A 188 2.77 0.55 15.18
N MET A 189 2.39 0.50 13.90
CA MET A 189 2.19 1.69 13.08
C MET A 189 0.81 1.70 12.42
N GLU A 190 0.23 2.90 12.38
CA GLU A 190 -1.06 3.21 11.77
C GLU A 190 -0.89 4.39 10.82
N VAL A 191 -1.59 4.36 9.69
CA VAL A 191 -1.84 5.51 8.81
C VAL A 191 -3.15 6.14 9.28
N VAL A 192 -3.15 7.45 9.54
CA VAL A 192 -4.34 8.18 9.98
C VAL A 192 -4.85 9.04 8.81
N ASN A 193 -6.10 8.82 8.40
CA ASN A 193 -6.85 9.75 7.55
C ASN A 193 -8.07 10.26 8.31
N ASP A 194 -8.01 11.51 8.77
CA ASP A 194 -9.00 12.17 9.64
C ASP A 194 -9.37 11.31 10.87
N ASP A 195 -10.41 10.47 10.77
CA ASP A 195 -10.89 9.58 11.83
C ASP A 195 -10.57 8.08 11.61
N ARG A 196 -10.02 7.70 10.46
CA ARG A 196 -9.70 6.32 10.09
C ARG A 196 -8.24 6.00 10.37
N LYS A 197 -8.02 4.98 11.19
CA LYS A 197 -6.71 4.37 11.45
C LYS A 197 -6.58 3.09 10.64
N VAL A 198 -5.57 3.02 9.78
CA VAL A 198 -5.26 1.84 8.98
C VAL A 198 -3.93 1.29 9.43
N GLU A 199 -3.88 0.05 9.92
CA GLU A 199 -2.62 -0.54 10.39
C GLU A 199 -1.70 -0.85 9.19
N LEU A 200 -0.37 -0.71 9.35
CA LEU A 200 0.57 -1.02 8.25
C LEU A 200 0.39 -2.44 7.71
N ILE A 201 0.05 -3.40 8.59
CA ILE A 201 -0.20 -4.79 8.22
C ILE A 201 -1.34 -4.95 7.18
N GLU A 202 -2.25 -3.99 7.09
CA GLU A 202 -3.39 -4.02 6.16
C GLU A 202 -3.06 -3.42 4.78
N ILE A 203 -2.00 -2.60 4.70
CA ILE A 203 -1.60 -1.89 3.48
C ILE A 203 -0.30 -2.43 2.87
N PHE A 204 0.26 -3.49 3.45
CA PHE A 204 1.42 -4.20 2.92
C PHE A 204 1.10 -5.66 2.61
N LYS A 205 1.59 -6.08 1.45
CA LYS A 205 1.86 -7.49 1.18
C LYS A 205 3.14 -7.90 1.90
N ILE A 206 3.02 -8.79 2.87
CA ILE A 206 4.15 -9.21 3.72
C ILE A 206 4.75 -10.52 3.21
N LEU A 207 6.03 -10.45 2.86
CA LEU A 207 6.90 -11.60 2.66
C LEU A 207 7.62 -11.93 3.98
N LYS A 208 7.84 -13.21 4.27
CA LYS A 208 8.50 -13.63 5.52
C LYS A 208 9.91 -14.11 5.26
N LYS A 209 10.84 -13.61 6.08
CA LYS A 209 12.24 -14.07 6.16
C LYS A 209 12.49 -14.64 7.54
N GLU A 210 13.10 -15.81 7.62
CA GLU A 210 13.24 -16.53 8.89
C GLU A 210 14.35 -15.93 9.77
N THR A 211 14.10 -15.88 11.07
CA THR A 211 15.10 -15.57 12.10
C THR A 211 14.85 -16.42 13.36
N GLN A 212 15.92 -16.62 14.14
CA GLN A 212 15.86 -17.25 15.46
C GLN A 212 15.86 -16.22 16.60
N GLU A 213 16.18 -14.97 16.28
CA GLU A 213 16.28 -13.89 17.25
C GLU A 213 14.91 -13.21 17.42
N GLU A 214 14.26 -13.43 18.56
CA GLU A 214 12.89 -12.95 18.85
C GLU A 214 12.74 -11.44 18.73
N GLN A 215 13.80 -10.68 19.05
CA GLN A 215 13.83 -9.22 18.97
C GLN A 215 13.59 -8.66 17.55
N TRP A 216 13.80 -9.48 16.52
CA TRP A 216 13.53 -9.10 15.14
C TRP A 216 12.13 -9.48 14.67
N PHE A 217 11.36 -10.25 15.43
CA PHE A 217 10.05 -10.70 14.96
C PHE A 217 9.12 -9.52 14.63
N ASN A 218 8.50 -9.59 13.45
CA ASN A 218 7.63 -8.55 12.90
C ASN A 218 8.36 -7.23 12.54
N ILE A 219 9.69 -7.18 12.61
CA ILE A 219 10.48 -6.05 12.14
C ILE A 219 10.63 -6.12 10.61
N ILE A 220 10.39 -4.99 9.96
CA ILE A 220 10.58 -4.80 8.52
C ILE A 220 12.07 -4.85 8.22
N ASP A 221 12.48 -5.85 7.45
CA ASP A 221 13.85 -6.03 6.95
C ASP A 221 14.08 -5.22 5.68
N GLU A 222 13.08 -5.21 4.79
CA GLU A 222 13.20 -4.69 3.43
C GLU A 222 11.86 -4.16 2.95
N ILE A 223 11.89 -3.08 2.16
CA ILE A 223 10.70 -2.52 1.52
C ILE A 223 10.95 -2.51 0.01
N GLU A 224 10.28 -3.41 -0.71
CA GLU A 224 10.38 -3.51 -2.17
C GLU A 224 9.43 -2.54 -2.89
N LEU A 225 8.36 -2.12 -2.19
CA LEU A 225 7.39 -1.14 -2.66
C LEU A 225 6.79 -0.43 -1.44
N GLN A 226 6.89 0.89 -1.40
CA GLN A 226 6.14 1.70 -0.43
C GLN A 226 4.64 1.62 -0.74
N PRO A 227 3.75 1.69 0.27
CA PRO A 227 2.34 1.84 0.00
C PRO A 227 2.09 3.22 -0.59
N HIS A 228 1.17 3.32 -1.56
CA HIS A 228 0.79 4.60 -2.17
C HIS A 228 -0.67 4.92 -1.92
N PHE A 229 -0.99 6.20 -1.89
CA PHE A 229 -2.31 6.72 -1.52
C PHE A 229 -2.81 7.76 -2.50
N VAL A 230 -4.13 7.81 -2.67
CA VAL A 230 -4.86 8.89 -3.31
C VAL A 230 -5.94 9.33 -2.34
N THR A 231 -5.90 10.61 -1.98
CA THR A 231 -6.99 11.27 -1.24
C THR A 231 -7.92 11.90 -2.26
N TYR A 232 -9.23 11.70 -2.13
CA TYR A 232 -10.22 12.20 -3.10
C TYR A 232 -11.53 12.59 -2.41
N ILE A 233 -12.35 13.40 -3.09
CA ILE A 233 -13.73 13.69 -2.67
C ILE A 233 -14.67 12.68 -3.30
N ASP A 234 -15.44 11.99 -2.47
CA ASP A 234 -16.43 10.99 -2.91
C ASP A 234 -17.79 11.61 -3.29
N GLY A 235 -18.78 10.75 -3.53
CA GLY A 235 -20.12 11.18 -3.92
C GLY A 235 -20.90 11.87 -2.81
N ASP A 236 -20.54 11.65 -1.55
CA ASP A 236 -21.21 12.21 -0.37
C ASP A 236 -20.52 13.51 0.10
N ASP A 237 -19.64 14.10 -0.71
CA ASP A 237 -18.77 15.25 -0.36
C ASP A 237 -17.77 14.95 0.78
N GLU A 238 -17.51 13.67 1.06
CA GLU A 238 -16.58 13.24 2.11
C GLU A 238 -15.17 12.99 1.53
N CYS A 239 -14.16 13.18 2.38
CA CYS A 239 -12.76 12.98 2.03
C CYS A 239 -12.39 11.51 2.25
N GLU A 240 -12.18 10.78 1.15
CA GLU A 240 -11.87 9.35 1.18
C GLU A 240 -10.43 9.03 0.77
N LEU A 241 -10.00 7.82 1.12
CA LEU A 241 -8.65 7.33 0.88
C LEU A 241 -8.67 6.01 0.13
N ALA A 242 -8.09 6.02 -1.07
CA ALA A 242 -7.76 4.80 -1.80
C ALA A 242 -6.25 4.52 -1.71
N PHE A 243 -5.87 3.25 -1.71
CA PHE A 243 -4.45 2.86 -1.62
C PHE A 243 -4.03 1.74 -2.57
N LEU A 244 -2.77 1.81 -2.96
CA LEU A 244 -2.00 0.72 -3.56
C LEU A 244 -1.19 0.05 -2.45
N GLU A 245 -1.42 -1.25 -2.29
CA GLU A 245 -0.70 -2.08 -1.33
C GLU A 245 0.81 -2.05 -1.60
N GLY A 246 1.60 -1.76 -0.56
CA GLY A 246 3.05 -1.88 -0.60
C GLY A 246 3.52 -3.34 -0.56
N GLN A 247 4.82 -3.58 -0.67
CA GLN A 247 5.40 -4.91 -0.49
C GLN A 247 6.66 -4.82 0.37
N CYS A 248 6.69 -5.60 1.45
CA CYS A 248 7.82 -5.62 2.38
C CYS A 248 8.19 -7.03 2.81
N VAL A 249 9.44 -7.20 3.23
CA VAL A 249 9.93 -8.41 3.88
C VAL A 249 10.01 -8.16 5.37
N VAL A 250 9.46 -9.08 6.14
CA VAL A 250 9.41 -9.02 7.60
C VAL A 250 10.05 -10.27 8.18
N TRP A 251 10.82 -10.10 9.25
CA TRP A 251 11.40 -11.18 10.01
C TRP A 251 10.32 -12.00 10.75
N GLY A 252 10.35 -13.31 10.60
CA GLY A 252 9.43 -14.25 11.25
C GLY A 252 10.17 -15.43 11.86
N ALA A 253 9.53 -16.08 12.83
CA ALA A 253 10.07 -17.30 13.43
C ALA A 253 10.28 -18.39 12.36
N ASN A 254 11.41 -19.07 12.43
CA ASN A 254 11.68 -20.24 11.61
C ASN A 254 10.65 -21.34 11.93
N CYS A 255 9.84 -21.75 10.95
CA CYS A 255 8.79 -22.75 11.15
C CYS A 255 9.35 -24.18 11.30
N GLN A 256 10.61 -24.42 10.95
CA GLN A 256 11.22 -25.77 11.02
C GLN A 256 11.58 -26.21 12.45
N ALA A 257 11.60 -25.31 13.43
CA ALA A 257 11.95 -25.64 14.82
C ALA A 257 10.80 -26.25 15.64
N LYS A 258 9.57 -26.37 15.09
CA LYS A 258 8.41 -26.90 15.83
C LYS A 258 8.13 -28.40 15.62
N CYS A 259 8.92 -29.11 14.81
CA CYS A 259 8.69 -30.54 14.56
C CYS A 259 9.50 -31.51 15.45
N ASN A 260 10.37 -31.03 16.35
CA ASN A 260 11.23 -31.91 17.17
C ASN A 260 10.89 -31.96 18.67
N PHE A 261 9.64 -31.66 19.05
CA PHE A 261 9.17 -31.81 20.44
C PHE A 261 7.90 -32.67 20.52
N LEU A 262 7.90 -33.81 19.82
CA LEU A 262 6.99 -34.93 20.06
C LEU A 262 7.71 -36.25 19.68
N GLU A 263 8.73 -36.60 20.43
CA GLU A 263 9.16 -38.00 20.64
C GLU A 263 9.34 -38.25 22.14
#